data_AF-A0A068VHK7-F1
#
_entry.id   AF-A0A068VHK7-F1
#
_cell.length_a   1.000
_cell.length_b   1.000
_cell.length_c   1.000
_cell.angle_alpha   90.00
_cell.angle_beta   90.00
_cell.angle_gamma   90.00
#
_symmetry.space_group_name_H-M   'P 1'
#
loop_
_entity.id
_entity.type
_entity.pdbx_description
1 polymer ?
#
loop_
_entity_poly.entity_id
_entity_poly.type
_entity_poly.pdbx_seq_one_letter_code
_entity_poly.pdbx_strand_id
1 'polypeptide(L)' 'MQQTGKPCCPQNLPVYTEIQKCMGIVRNQILALIPT' A
#
# COMPACT_ATOMS: atom_id res chain seq x y z
N MET A 1 -11.22 15.04 -7.54
CA MET A 1 -10.40 14.58 -6.39
C MET A 1 -9.41 13.54 -6.90
N GLN A 2 -8.26 13.96 -7.44
CA GLN A 2 -7.20 13.03 -7.85
C GLN A 2 -6.53 12.51 -6.57
N GLN A 3 -6.50 11.18 -6.40
CA GLN A 3 -5.84 10.50 -5.28
C GLN A 3 -4.34 10.86 -5.32
N THR A 4 -3.84 11.54 -4.29
CA THR A 4 -2.53 12.20 -4.20
C THR A 4 -1.31 11.27 -4.11
N GLY A 5 -1.38 10.05 -4.64
CA GLY A 5 -0.32 9.04 -4.49
C GLY A 5 -0.11 8.11 -5.68
N LYS A 6 -0.66 8.42 -6.86
CA LYS A 6 -0.41 7.57 -8.03
C LYS A 6 1.02 7.79 -8.54
N PRO A 7 1.88 6.75 -8.61
CA PRO A 7 3.19 6.85 -9.22
C PRO A 7 3.06 7.29 -10.69
N CYS A 8 3.69 8.41 -11.04
CA CYS A 8 3.65 8.98 -12.39
C CYS A 8 4.78 8.47 -13.29
N CYS A 9 5.79 7.79 -12.73
CA CYS A 9 6.96 7.30 -13.46
C CYS A 9 6.86 5.79 -13.70
N PRO A 10 6.85 5.33 -14.97
CA PRO A 10 6.75 3.90 -15.32
C PRO A 10 7.82 3.02 -14.67
N GLN A 11 9.04 3.54 -14.56
CA GLN A 11 10.17 2.84 -13.96
C GLN A 11 9.97 2.55 -12.46
N ASN A 12 9.15 3.37 -11.78
CA ASN A 12 8.91 3.23 -10.35
C ASN A 12 7.63 2.43 -10.05
N LEU A 13 6.79 2.14 -11.06
CA LEU A 13 5.56 1.38 -10.90
C LEU A 13 5.75 0.02 -10.22
N PRO A 14 6.79 -0.78 -10.56
CA PRO A 14 7.01 -2.06 -9.88
C PRO A 14 7.33 -1.87 -8.39
N VAL A 15 8.13 -0.87 -8.05
CA VAL A 15 8.50 -0.56 -6.65
C VAL A 15 7.28 -0.15 -5.83
N TYR A 16 6.44 0.73 -6.38
CA TYR A 16 5.20 1.14 -5.72
C TYR A 16 4.19 -0.01 -5.57
N THR A 17 4.23 -0.99 -6.47
CA THR A 17 3.37 -2.19 -6.37
C THR A 17 3.79 -3.04 -5.17
N GLU A 18 5.09 -3.28 -4.99
CA GLU A 18 5.60 -4.03 -3.84
C GLU A 18 5.35 -3.29 -2.52
N ILE A 19 5.53 -1.96 -2.49
CA ILE A 19 5.20 -1.15 -1.31
C ILE A 19 3.72 -1.30 -0.94
N GLN A 20 2.80 -1.19 -1.92
CA GLN A 20 1.37 -1.37 -1.67
C GLN A 20 1.02 -2.75 -1.13
N LYS A 21 1.66 -3.80 -1.64
CA LYS A 21 1.49 -5.17 -1.13
C LYS A 21 1.92 -5.28 0.33
N CYS A 22 3.10 -4.76 0.68
CA CYS A 22 3.60 -4.72 2.06
C CYS A 22 2.66 -3.93 2.99
N MET A 23 2.17 -2.77 2.56
CA MET A 23 1.20 -1.97 3.33
C MET A 23 -0.08 -2.75 3.62
N GLY A 24 -0.59 -3.52 2.66
CA GLY A 24 -1.77 -4.38 2.86
C GLY A 24 -1.54 -5.45 3.91
N ILE A 25 -0.36 -6.10 3.89
CA ILE A 25 0.02 -7.12 4.88
C ILE A 25 0.11 -6.50 6.29
N VAL A 26 0.80 -5.37 6.42
CA VAL A 26 0.93 -4.67 7.72
C VAL A 26 -0.43 -4.23 8.24
N ARG A 27 -1.29 -3.66 7.40
CA ARG A 27 -2.66 -3.27 7.77
C ARG A 27 -3.45 -4.47 8.28
N ASN A 28 -3.41 -5.59 7.58
CA ASN A 28 -4.13 -6.79 7.99
C ASN A 28 -3.64 -7.33 9.32
N GLN A 29 -2.32 -7.32 9.56
CA GLN A 29 -1.77 -7.72 10.85
C GLN A 29 -2.20 -6.79 11.98
N ILE A 30 -2.20 -5.47 11.77
CA ILE A 30 -2.69 -4.51 12.77
C ILE A 30 -4.16 -4.77 13.08
N LEU A 31 -5.01 -4.94 12.06
CA LEU A 31 -6.44 -5.18 12.24
C LEU A 31 -6.70 -6.49 12.99
N ALA A 32 -5.92 -7.54 12.75
CA ALA A 32 -6.04 -8.81 13.46
C ALA A 32 -5.73 -8.70 14.97
N LEU A 33 -5.02 -7.66 15.41
CA LEU A 33 -4.68 -7.43 16.81
C LEU A 33 -5.73 -6.58 17.55
N ILE A 34 -6.70 -5.99 16.85
CA ILE A 34 -7.77 -5.22 17.48
C ILE A 34 -8.86 -6.19 17.97
N PRO A 35 -9.14 -6.24 19.29
CA PRO A 35 -10.24 -7.05 19.81
C PRO A 35 -11.58 -6.55 19.25
N THR A 36 -12.43 -7.48 18.81
CA THR A 36 -13.82 -7.21 18.38
C THR A 36 -14.75 -6.95 19.55
#